data_AF-A0A4Y8T873-F1
#
_entry.id   AF-A0A4Y8T873-F1
#
_cell.length_a   1.000
_cell.length_b   1.000
_cell.length_c   1.000
_cell.angle_alpha   90.00
_cell.angle_beta   90.00
_cell.angle_gamma   90.00
#
_symmetry.space_group_name_H-M   'P 1'
#
loop_
_entity.id
_entity.type
_entity.pdbx_description
1 polymer ?
#
loop_
_entity_poly.entity_id
_entity_poly.type
_entity_poly.pdbx_seq_one_letter_code
_entity_poly.pdbx_strand_id
1 'polypeptide(L)'
;MNLKDLKHKHIKYDWKTIFVGVQENYFSKDVISDYAVELMGIGDESEFVNELTWGVSNEDLGKIMLEIKTNYFPQLDEENKMLVEEKRKLRFVYLSEIKERCKEDNELLNKITEFYGNHHYPEDMVRFVNYMPQEVPTTKEDILNRFGEFLKLEEMRYS
;
A
#
# COMPACT_ATOMS: atom_id res chain seq x y z
N MET A 1 -5.79 5.00 2.64
CA MET A 1 -4.55 5.69 2.24
C MET A 1 -4.83 6.43 0.95
N ASN A 2 -4.02 7.42 0.57
CA ASN A 2 -4.08 8.14 -0.71
C ASN A 2 -2.67 8.54 -1.18
N LEU A 3 -2.54 9.20 -2.35
CA LEU A 3 -1.23 9.60 -2.90
C LEU A 3 -0.43 10.55 -2.00
N LYS A 4 -1.08 11.39 -1.19
CA LYS A 4 -0.40 12.30 -0.27
C LYS A 4 0.32 11.53 0.84
N ASP A 5 -0.24 10.41 1.28
CA ASP A 5 0.40 9.54 2.28
C ASP A 5 1.71 8.94 1.72
N LEU A 6 1.71 8.51 0.45
CA LEU A 6 2.94 8.07 -0.23
C LEU A 6 3.99 9.18 -0.30
N LYS A 7 3.57 10.40 -0.69
CA LYS A 7 4.46 11.58 -0.76
C LYS A 7 5.03 11.96 0.60
N HIS A 8 4.22 11.93 1.64
CA HIS A 8 4.63 12.23 3.02
C HIS A 8 5.75 11.27 3.47
N LYS A 9 5.70 10.01 3.02
CA LYS A 9 6.73 9.00 3.28
C LYS A 9 7.86 8.96 2.25
N HIS A 10 7.94 9.95 1.36
CA HIS A 10 8.92 10.04 0.28
C HIS A 10 8.97 8.78 -0.60
N ILE A 11 7.86 8.07 -0.70
CA ILE A 11 7.75 6.86 -1.50
C ILE A 11 7.52 7.24 -2.96
N LYS A 12 8.38 6.72 -3.84
CA LYS A 12 8.16 6.78 -5.28
C LYS A 12 7.04 5.82 -5.68
N TYR A 13 6.15 6.28 -6.53
CA TYR A 13 5.05 5.50 -7.06
C TYR A 13 4.88 5.75 -8.56
N ASP A 14 4.38 4.72 -9.22
CA ASP A 14 4.02 4.72 -10.63
C ASP A 14 2.71 3.94 -10.84
N TRP A 15 2.35 3.70 -12.10
CA TRP A 15 1.17 2.90 -12.44
C TRP A 15 1.14 1.50 -11.82
N LYS A 16 2.30 0.90 -11.49
CA LYS A 16 2.37 -0.40 -10.81
C LYS A 16 1.91 -0.26 -9.36
N THR A 17 2.37 0.79 -8.68
CA THR A 17 1.93 1.10 -7.31
C THR A 17 0.43 1.37 -7.26
N ILE A 18 -0.09 2.12 -8.22
CA ILE A 18 -1.52 2.41 -8.31
C ILE A 18 -2.31 1.12 -8.53
N PHE A 19 -1.90 0.30 -9.49
CA PHE A 19 -2.55 -0.97 -9.79
C PHE A 19 -2.56 -1.90 -8.56
N VAL A 20 -1.41 -2.13 -7.93
CA VAL A 20 -1.31 -3.01 -6.76
C VAL A 20 -2.12 -2.44 -5.59
N GLY A 21 -2.08 -1.12 -5.39
CA GLY A 21 -2.81 -0.48 -4.30
C GLY A 21 -4.32 -0.58 -4.45
N VAL A 22 -4.86 -0.49 -5.68
CA VAL A 22 -6.28 -0.73 -5.94
C VAL A 22 -6.61 -2.21 -5.83
N GLN A 23 -5.82 -3.10 -6.44
CA GLN A 23 -6.06 -4.54 -6.43
C GLN A 23 -6.08 -5.12 -5.01
N GLU A 24 -5.19 -4.64 -4.14
CA GLU A 24 -5.02 -5.14 -2.77
C GLU A 24 -5.77 -4.27 -1.73
N ASN A 25 -6.66 -3.38 -2.18
CA ASN A 25 -7.50 -2.52 -1.33
C ASN A 25 -6.77 -1.53 -0.40
N TYR A 26 -5.55 -1.12 -0.74
CA TYR A 26 -4.88 0.00 -0.08
C TYR A 26 -5.49 1.36 -0.48
N PHE A 27 -6.00 1.43 -1.71
CA PHE A 27 -6.65 2.61 -2.29
C PHE A 27 -8.07 2.30 -2.75
N SER A 28 -8.93 3.33 -2.77
CA SER A 28 -10.12 3.29 -3.63
C SER A 28 -9.70 3.47 -5.10
N LYS A 29 -10.59 3.10 -6.02
CA LYS A 29 -10.39 3.33 -7.46
C LYS A 29 -10.13 4.79 -7.83
N ASP A 30 -10.58 5.74 -7.01
CA ASP A 30 -10.47 7.18 -7.30
C ASP A 30 -9.02 7.62 -7.43
N VAL A 31 -8.10 6.90 -6.77
CA VAL A 31 -6.66 7.13 -6.85
C VAL A 31 -6.10 7.05 -8.28
N ILE A 32 -6.77 6.29 -9.16
CA ILE A 32 -6.39 6.18 -10.58
C ILE A 32 -6.53 7.55 -11.24
N SER A 33 -7.65 8.23 -10.98
CA SER A 33 -7.94 9.57 -11.50
C SER A 33 -7.03 10.61 -10.85
N ASP A 34 -6.81 10.51 -9.53
CA ASP A 34 -5.86 11.39 -8.82
C ASP A 34 -4.46 11.29 -9.43
N TYR A 35 -4.00 10.08 -9.73
CA TYR A 35 -2.69 9.88 -10.33
C TYR A 35 -2.62 10.36 -11.77
N ALA A 36 -3.68 10.16 -12.56
CA ALA A 36 -3.77 10.71 -13.92
C ALA A 36 -3.68 12.25 -13.91
N VAL A 37 -4.34 12.92 -12.97
CA VAL A 37 -4.24 14.39 -12.79
C VAL A 37 -2.80 14.81 -12.46
N GLU A 38 -2.08 14.05 -11.63
CA GLU A 38 -0.67 14.32 -11.35
C GLU A 38 0.23 14.15 -12.58
N LEU A 39 -0.04 13.13 -13.41
CA LEU A 39 0.67 12.89 -14.66
C LEU A 39 0.46 14.02 -15.68
N MET A 40 -0.77 14.52 -15.82
CA MET A 40 -1.04 15.71 -16.62
C MET A 40 -0.24 16.92 -16.13
N GLY A 41 -0.15 17.09 -14.80
CA GLY A 41 0.62 18.19 -14.19
C GLY A 41 2.11 18.18 -14.52
N ILE A 42 2.67 17.04 -14.93
CA ILE A 42 4.07 16.90 -15.37
C ILE A 42 4.22 16.76 -16.89
N GLY A 43 3.13 16.91 -17.65
CA GLY A 43 3.12 16.97 -19.12
C GLY A 43 2.77 15.67 -19.84
N ASP A 44 2.22 14.66 -19.16
CA ASP A 44 1.65 13.48 -19.82
C ASP A 44 0.24 13.82 -20.34
N GLU A 45 0.13 13.99 -21.65
CA GLU A 45 -1.13 14.29 -22.36
C GLU A 45 -1.63 13.09 -23.19
N SER A 46 -1.21 11.86 -22.84
CA SER A 46 -1.72 10.67 -23.52
C SER A 46 -3.25 10.57 -23.41
N GLU A 47 -3.90 10.05 -24.45
CA GLU A 47 -5.36 9.88 -24.49
C GLU A 47 -5.85 9.10 -23.26
N PHE A 48 -5.14 8.03 -22.91
CA PHE A 48 -5.40 7.23 -21.72
C PHE A 48 -5.38 8.05 -20.42
N VAL A 49 -4.36 8.87 -20.19
CA VAL A 49 -4.26 9.72 -18.99
C VAL A 49 -5.37 10.77 -18.99
N ASN A 50 -5.66 11.39 -20.14
CA ASN A 50 -6.71 12.39 -20.28
C ASN A 50 -8.08 11.82 -19.89
N GLU A 51 -8.44 10.64 -20.43
CA GLU A 51 -9.72 9.99 -20.11
C GLU A 51 -9.86 9.69 -18.62
N LEU A 52 -8.80 9.22 -17.97
CA LEU A 52 -8.85 8.87 -16.54
C LEU A 52 -9.06 10.07 -15.61
N THR A 53 -8.73 11.28 -16.04
CA THR A 53 -8.93 12.49 -15.20
C THR A 53 -10.40 12.83 -14.95
N TRP A 54 -11.31 12.32 -15.78
CA TRP A 54 -12.76 12.50 -15.62
C TRP A 54 -13.36 11.59 -14.55
N GLY A 55 -12.59 10.62 -14.04
CA GLY A 55 -13.03 9.68 -13.02
C GLY A 55 -13.26 8.26 -13.56
N VAL A 56 -13.04 7.28 -12.70
CA VAL A 56 -13.21 5.85 -13.03
C VAL A 56 -14.55 5.34 -12.50
N SER A 57 -15.43 4.88 -13.39
CA SER A 57 -16.69 4.21 -13.02
C SER A 57 -16.43 2.80 -12.45
N ASN A 58 -17.39 2.19 -11.77
CA ASN A 58 -17.20 0.81 -11.28
C ASN A 58 -17.26 -0.20 -12.43
N GLU A 59 -18.10 0.10 -13.41
CA GLU A 59 -18.33 -0.68 -14.61
C GLU A 59 -17.05 -0.76 -15.45
N ASP A 60 -16.30 0.34 -15.52
CA ASP A 60 -15.07 0.44 -16.32
C ASP A 60 -13.80 0.00 -15.58
N LEU A 61 -13.86 -0.13 -14.24
CA LEU A 61 -12.67 -0.41 -13.42
C LEU A 61 -11.92 -1.66 -13.90
N GLY A 62 -12.63 -2.74 -14.22
CA GLY A 62 -12.00 -3.98 -14.70
C GLY A 62 -11.24 -3.78 -16.02
N LYS A 63 -11.82 -3.02 -16.96
CA LYS A 63 -11.20 -2.70 -18.25
C LYS A 63 -9.97 -1.81 -18.05
N ILE A 64 -10.10 -0.77 -17.24
CA ILE A 64 -9.01 0.17 -16.94
C ILE A 64 -7.85 -0.55 -16.25
N MET A 65 -8.12 -1.41 -15.26
CA MET A 65 -7.09 -2.20 -14.60
C MET A 65 -6.35 -3.13 -15.58
N LEU A 66 -7.07 -3.74 -16.52
CA LEU A 66 -6.45 -4.56 -17.57
C LEU A 66 -5.58 -3.73 -18.51
N GLU A 67 -6.02 -2.52 -18.86
CA GLU A 67 -5.27 -1.60 -19.72
C GLU A 67 -4.00 -1.09 -19.03
N ILE A 68 -4.09 -0.68 -17.76
CA ILE A 68 -2.91 -0.32 -16.94
C ILE A 68 -1.91 -1.47 -16.94
N LYS A 69 -2.39 -2.69 -16.67
CA LYS A 69 -1.54 -3.89 -16.65
C LYS A 69 -0.86 -4.12 -17.99
N THR A 70 -1.61 -4.03 -19.08
CA THR A 70 -1.11 -4.29 -20.43
C THR A 70 -0.10 -3.24 -20.89
N ASN A 71 -0.33 -1.96 -20.56
CA ASN A 71 0.50 -0.86 -21.06
C ASN A 71 1.78 -0.65 -20.24
N TYR A 72 1.73 -0.86 -18.92
CA TYR A 72 2.82 -0.46 -18.02
C TYR A 72 3.63 -1.62 -17.45
N PHE A 73 3.12 -2.85 -17.52
CA PHE A 73 3.83 -4.05 -17.07
C PHE A 73 3.33 -5.32 -17.78
N PRO A 74 3.43 -5.36 -19.14
CA PRO A 74 2.91 -6.47 -19.97
C PRO A 74 3.60 -7.82 -19.72
N GLN A 75 4.88 -7.81 -19.32
CA GLN A 75 5.68 -9.02 -19.09
C GLN A 75 5.49 -9.54 -17.66
N LEU A 76 4.25 -9.83 -17.30
CA LEU A 76 3.90 -10.40 -16.00
C LEU A 76 4.19 -11.91 -15.97
N ASP A 77 5.38 -12.31 -16.41
CA ASP A 77 5.83 -13.69 -16.43
C ASP A 77 7.10 -13.83 -15.58
N GLU A 78 7.07 -14.85 -14.72
CA GLU A 78 8.16 -15.33 -13.86
C GLU A 78 8.40 -14.54 -12.55
N GLU A 79 7.63 -14.93 -11.52
CA GLU A 79 7.90 -14.74 -10.09
C GLU A 79 7.88 -13.31 -9.53
N ASN A 80 6.66 -12.81 -9.27
CA ASN A 80 6.14 -12.24 -8.01
C ASN A 80 6.91 -11.09 -7.29
N LYS A 81 8.18 -10.82 -7.58
CA LYS A 81 9.03 -9.88 -6.85
C LYS A 81 8.51 -8.46 -6.95
N MET A 82 8.11 -8.01 -8.15
CA MET A 82 7.54 -6.66 -8.31
C MET A 82 6.28 -6.48 -7.47
N LEU A 83 5.35 -7.43 -7.55
CA LEU A 83 4.12 -7.39 -6.76
C LEU A 83 4.40 -7.47 -5.25
N VAL A 84 5.35 -8.31 -4.84
CA VAL A 84 5.79 -8.43 -3.44
C VAL A 84 6.38 -7.11 -2.94
N GLU A 85 7.26 -6.47 -3.71
CA GLU A 85 7.86 -5.19 -3.35
C GLU A 85 6.81 -4.07 -3.30
N GLU A 86 5.89 -3.99 -4.27
CA GLU A 86 4.81 -3.01 -4.24
C GLU A 86 3.86 -3.22 -3.05
N LYS A 87 3.49 -4.47 -2.74
CA LYS A 87 2.70 -4.80 -1.54
C LYS A 87 3.44 -4.42 -0.25
N ARG A 88 4.75 -4.67 -0.18
CA ARG A 88 5.59 -4.32 0.97
C ARG A 88 5.65 -2.80 1.17
N LYS A 89 5.86 -2.07 0.08
CA LYS A 89 5.89 -0.61 0.06
C LYS A 89 4.58 0.00 0.54
N LEU A 90 3.46 -0.47 0.00
CA LEU A 90 2.12 -0.01 0.39
C LEU A 90 1.80 -0.36 1.86
N ARG A 91 2.17 -1.57 2.31
CA ARG A 91 2.06 -1.98 3.72
C ARG A 91 2.84 -1.06 4.65
N PHE A 92 4.09 -0.74 4.31
CA PHE A 92 4.90 0.19 5.10
C PHE A 92 4.20 1.55 5.27
N VAL A 93 3.74 2.16 4.18
CA VAL A 93 3.06 3.46 4.25
C VAL A 93 1.80 3.37 5.09
N TYR A 94 0.94 2.39 4.81
CA TYR A 94 -0.32 2.21 5.53
C TYR A 94 -0.11 2.04 7.04
N LEU A 95 0.82 1.17 7.44
CA LEU A 95 1.12 0.93 8.84
C LEU A 95 1.78 2.13 9.52
N SER A 96 2.60 2.89 8.80
CA SER A 96 3.17 4.15 9.29
C SER A 96 2.08 5.19 9.55
N GLU A 97 1.11 5.32 8.64
CA GLU A 97 -0.04 6.22 8.81
C GLU A 97 -0.89 5.83 10.01
N ILE A 98 -1.14 4.53 10.24
CA ILE A 98 -1.86 4.08 11.45
C ILE A 98 -1.08 4.49 12.70
N LYS A 99 0.24 4.26 12.73
CA LYS A 99 1.08 4.62 13.88
C LYS A 99 1.02 6.10 14.21
N GLU A 100 0.95 6.97 13.21
CA GLU A 100 0.89 8.43 13.41
C GLU A 100 -0.48 8.93 13.83
N ARG A 101 -1.55 8.24 13.42
CA ARG A 101 -2.94 8.63 13.72
C ARG A 101 -3.42 8.10 15.07
N CYS A 102 -3.04 6.87 15.44
CA CYS A 102 -3.45 6.25 16.69
C CYS A 102 -2.64 6.81 17.87
N LYS A 103 -3.36 7.36 18.87
CA LYS A 103 -2.73 7.90 20.08
C LYS A 103 -2.64 6.88 21.20
N GLU A 104 -3.50 5.87 21.17
CA GLU A 104 -3.56 4.83 22.18
C GLU A 104 -3.01 3.53 21.62
N ASP A 105 -2.13 2.90 22.37
CA ASP A 105 -1.52 1.63 21.98
C ASP A 105 -2.53 0.51 21.70
N ASN A 106 -3.63 0.44 22.45
CA ASN A 106 -4.65 -0.61 22.22
C ASN A 106 -5.37 -0.39 20.89
N GLU A 107 -5.64 0.88 20.54
CA GLU A 107 -6.21 1.25 19.25
C GLU A 107 -5.23 0.88 18.12
N LEU A 108 -3.95 1.21 18.28
CA LEU A 108 -2.90 0.87 17.32
C LEU A 108 -2.81 -0.64 17.08
N LEU A 109 -2.76 -1.45 18.14
CA LEU A 109 -2.69 -2.90 18.02
C LEU A 109 -3.94 -3.50 17.36
N ASN A 110 -5.13 -2.98 17.68
CA ASN A 110 -6.36 -3.41 17.01
C ASN A 110 -6.32 -3.10 15.52
N LYS A 111 -5.83 -1.91 15.13
CA LYS A 111 -5.70 -1.52 13.72
C LYS A 111 -4.66 -2.35 12.95
N ILE A 112 -3.54 -2.70 13.60
CA ILE A 112 -2.55 -3.63 13.04
C ILE A 112 -3.18 -5.02 12.79
N THR A 113 -3.96 -5.50 13.75
CA THR A 113 -4.70 -6.78 13.65
C THR A 113 -5.75 -6.77 12.55
N GLU A 114 -6.56 -5.70 12.46
CA GLU A 114 -7.51 -5.51 11.36
C GLU A 114 -6.80 -5.51 10.00
N PHE A 115 -5.70 -4.77 9.88
CA PHE A 115 -4.90 -4.75 8.65
C PHE A 115 -4.41 -6.15 8.29
N TYR A 116 -3.80 -6.84 9.25
CA TYR A 116 -3.22 -8.17 9.04
C TYR A 116 -4.25 -9.19 8.56
N GLY A 117 -5.48 -9.17 9.11
CA GLY A 117 -6.58 -10.00 8.64
C GLY A 117 -7.10 -9.64 7.25
N ASN A 118 -7.19 -8.35 6.95
CA ASN A 118 -7.71 -7.86 5.66
C ASN A 118 -6.72 -8.01 4.50
N HIS A 119 -5.43 -8.23 4.77
CA HIS A 119 -4.36 -8.30 3.76
C HIS A 119 -3.70 -9.68 3.68
N HIS A 120 -4.47 -10.75 3.92
CA HIS A 120 -4.04 -12.14 3.76
C HIS A 120 -2.86 -12.56 4.65
N TYR A 121 -2.78 -12.03 5.87
CA TYR A 121 -1.86 -12.52 6.91
C TYR A 121 -0.38 -12.53 6.49
N PRO A 122 0.22 -11.38 6.13
CA PRO A 122 1.61 -11.32 5.68
C PRO A 122 2.60 -11.79 6.75
N GLU A 123 3.40 -12.82 6.43
CA GLU A 123 4.26 -13.53 7.38
C GLU A 123 5.22 -12.62 8.17
N ASP A 124 5.72 -11.55 7.54
CA ASP A 124 6.63 -10.59 8.17
C ASP A 124 5.98 -9.74 9.29
N MET A 125 4.66 -9.78 9.42
CA MET A 125 3.91 -9.11 10.50
C MET A 125 3.70 -9.97 11.74
N VAL A 126 3.82 -11.30 11.65
CA VAL A 126 3.41 -12.27 12.70
C VAL A 126 3.96 -11.90 14.08
N ARG A 127 5.21 -11.44 14.14
CA ARG A 127 5.92 -11.09 15.37
C ARG A 127 5.33 -9.91 16.15
N PHE A 128 4.46 -9.12 15.52
CA PHE A 128 3.84 -7.92 16.12
C PHE A 128 2.30 -7.88 15.97
N VAL A 129 1.67 -9.02 15.73
CA VAL A 129 0.20 -9.17 15.74
C VAL A 129 -0.25 -9.69 17.10
N ASN A 130 -1.18 -8.98 17.75
CA ASN A 130 -1.47 -9.17 19.19
C ASN A 130 -2.06 -10.53 19.58
N TYR A 131 -2.80 -11.19 18.68
CA TYR A 131 -3.40 -12.50 18.93
C TYR A 131 -2.55 -13.66 18.41
N MET A 132 -1.44 -13.39 17.73
CA MET A 132 -0.58 -14.45 17.20
C MET A 132 0.24 -15.08 18.33
N PRO A 133 0.36 -16.42 18.37
CA PRO A 133 1.22 -17.10 19.32
C PRO A 133 2.66 -16.57 19.25
N GLN A 134 3.25 -16.33 20.41
CA GLN A 134 4.63 -15.87 20.54
C GLN A 134 5.49 -16.99 21.11
N GLU A 135 6.70 -17.15 20.59
CA GLU A 135 7.64 -18.19 21.05
C GLU A 135 8.08 -17.98 22.51
N VAL A 136 8.07 -16.73 22.96
CA VAL A 136 8.41 -16.31 24.33
C VAL A 136 7.27 -15.50 24.94
N PRO A 137 7.10 -15.53 26.28
CA PRO A 137 6.18 -14.62 26.96
C PRO A 137 6.48 -13.18 26.53
N THR A 138 5.49 -12.54 25.92
CA THR A 138 5.64 -11.24 25.26
C THR A 138 4.61 -10.28 25.83
N THR A 139 5.06 -9.11 26.27
CA THR A 139 4.17 -8.05 26.75
C THR A 139 3.63 -7.23 25.59
N LYS A 140 2.62 -6.41 25.87
CA LYS A 140 2.10 -5.43 24.90
C LYS A 140 3.20 -4.47 24.40
N GLU A 141 4.09 -4.03 25.30
CA GLU A 141 5.19 -3.12 24.97
C GLU A 141 6.19 -3.78 24.01
N ASP A 142 6.49 -5.06 24.21
CA ASP A 142 7.37 -5.83 23.32
C ASP A 142 6.81 -5.91 21.88
N ILE A 143 5.49 -6.11 21.74
CA ILE A 143 4.81 -6.15 20.44
C ILE A 143 4.95 -4.80 19.72
N LEU A 144 4.71 -3.70 20.44
CA LEU A 144 4.84 -2.34 19.91
C LEU A 144 6.28 -2.01 19.54
N ASN A 145 7.25 -2.48 20.31
CA ASN A 145 8.67 -2.33 20.00
C ASN A 145 9.03 -3.05 18.69
N ARG A 146 8.59 -4.31 18.51
CA ARG A 146 8.82 -5.07 17.27
C ARG A 146 8.14 -4.44 16.05
N PHE A 147 6.97 -3.84 16.24
CA PHE A 147 6.29 -3.04 15.22
C PHE A 147 7.09 -1.78 14.87
N GLY A 148 7.59 -1.06 15.88
CA GLY A 148 8.46 0.10 15.70
C GLY A 148 9.76 -0.25 14.97
N GLU A 149 10.38 -1.37 15.29
CA GLU A 149 11.55 -1.90 14.57
C GLU A 149 11.22 -2.27 13.13
N PHE A 150 10.08 -2.91 12.88
CA PHE A 150 9.62 -3.22 11.54
C PHE A 150 9.55 -1.96 10.68
N LEU A 151 8.88 -0.90 11.16
CA LEU A 151 8.77 0.35 10.41
C LEU A 151 10.12 1.01 10.14
N LYS A 152 11.04 1.01 11.11
CA LYS A 152 12.41 1.53 10.92
C LYS A 152 13.17 0.76 9.84
N LEU A 153 13.05 -0.58 9.85
CA LEU A 153 13.69 -1.43 8.85
C LEU A 153 13.13 -1.18 7.45
N GLU A 154 11.82 -0.97 7.32
CA GLU A 154 11.18 -0.62 6.05
C GLU A 154 11.58 0.77 5.58
N GLU A 155 11.59 1.77 6.46
CA GLU A 155 11.95 3.15 6.13
C GLU A 155 13.37 3.25 5.54
N MET A 156 14.34 2.53 6.12
CA MET A 156 15.71 2.46 5.60
C MET A 156 15.82 1.83 4.20
N ARG A 157 14.81 1.06 3.75
CA ARG A 157 14.82 0.46 2.40
C ARG A 157 14.38 1.44 1.32
N TYR A 158 13.60 2.45 1.70
CA TYR A 158 13.04 3.43 0.77
C TYR A 158 13.68 4.81 0.88
N SER A 159 14.60 5.00 1.84
CA SER A 159 15.47 6.17 2.00
C SER A 159 16.66 6.13 1.04
#